data_AF-A0A937X9R2-F1
#
_entry.id   AF-A0A937X9R2-F1
#
_cell.length_a   1.000
_cell.length_b   1.000
_cell.length_c   1.000
_cell.angle_alpha   90.00
_cell.angle_beta   90.00
_cell.angle_gamma   90.00
#
_symmetry.space_group_name_H-M   'P 1'
#
loop_
_entity.id
_entity.type
_entity.pdbx_description
1 polymer ?
#
loop_
_entity_poly.entity_id
_entity_poly.type
_entity_poly.pdbx_seq_one_letter_code
_entity_poly.pdbx_strand_id
1 'polypeptide(L)'
;GTESTFGAFYDSTLDRIADGAVLGGLTIFWASDTARYSLPMVVVCLFGVVGAHVVSYTRARAEGLGLDAKVGMMQRAERMVLLCAPQALFGLAYDGLVLKGIVILLAVTSWITVGQRMLYVRRVSSQTKS
;
A
#
# COMPACT_ATOMS: atom_id res chain seq x y z
N GLY A 1 19.15 -6.19 19.99
CA GLY A 1 18.55 -7.26 19.18
C GLY A 1 19.42 -7.46 17.97
N THR A 2 19.83 -8.70 17.69
CA THR A 2 20.63 -9.04 16.50
C THR A 2 19.73 -9.03 15.27
N GLU A 3 19.51 -7.87 14.67
CA GLU A 3 18.93 -7.82 13.33
C GLU A 3 19.99 -8.28 12.32
N SER A 4 19.79 -9.47 11.76
CA SER A 4 20.58 -9.92 10.61
C SER A 4 20.02 -9.30 9.33
N THR A 5 20.86 -9.03 8.35
CA THR A 5 20.45 -8.52 7.03
C THR A 5 19.37 -9.40 6.38
N PHE A 6 19.47 -10.72 6.60
CA PHE A 6 18.47 -11.68 6.15
C PHE A 6 17.13 -11.53 6.90
N GLY A 7 17.15 -11.30 8.21
CA GLY A 7 15.95 -11.06 9.01
C GLY A 7 15.17 -9.83 8.54
N ALA A 8 15.86 -8.72 8.29
CA ALA A 8 15.23 -7.49 7.77
C ALA A 8 14.62 -7.69 6.37
N PHE A 9 15.28 -8.48 5.51
CA PHE A 9 14.74 -8.87 4.19
C PHE A 9 13.50 -9.76 4.31
N TYR A 10 13.54 -10.75 5.20
CA TYR A 10 12.43 -11.69 5.43
C TYR A 10 11.19 -10.97 5.99
N ASP A 11 11.37 -10.14 7.02
CA ASP A 11 10.30 -9.31 7.60
C ASP A 11 9.67 -8.38 6.57
N SER A 12 10.51 -7.68 5.80
CA SER A 12 10.03 -6.82 4.72
C SER A 12 9.26 -7.58 3.65
N THR A 13 9.63 -8.83 3.35
CA THR A 13 8.96 -9.68 2.36
C THR A 13 7.60 -10.17 2.88
N LEU A 14 7.55 -10.66 4.12
CA LEU A 14 6.31 -11.13 4.74
C LEU A 14 5.27 -10.03 4.85
N ASP A 15 5.68 -8.81 5.19
CA ASP A 15 4.78 -7.65 5.21
C ASP A 15 4.15 -7.36 3.83
N ARG A 16 4.86 -7.61 2.72
CA ARG A 16 4.28 -7.44 1.37
C ARG A 16 3.26 -8.52 1.07
N ILE A 17 3.55 -9.76 1.50
CA ILE A 17 2.61 -10.88 1.39
C ILE A 17 1.35 -10.57 2.22
N ALA A 18 1.50 -10.06 3.44
CA ALA A 18 0.40 -9.66 4.30
C ALA A 18 -0.45 -8.54 3.67
N ASP A 19 0.19 -7.47 3.17
CA ASP A 19 -0.48 -6.37 2.45
C ASP A 19 -1.31 -6.91 1.26
N GLY A 20 -0.71 -7.82 0.48
CA GLY A 20 -1.36 -8.45 -0.67
C GLY A 20 -2.52 -9.36 -0.27
N ALA A 21 -2.37 -10.15 0.78
CA ALA A 21 -3.40 -11.06 1.28
C ALA A 21 -4.63 -10.30 1.79
N VAL A 22 -4.44 -9.18 2.50
CA VAL A 22 -5.55 -8.37 3.02
C VAL A 22 -6.37 -7.76 1.89
N LEU A 23 -5.72 -7.07 0.95
CA LEU A 23 -6.41 -6.45 -0.18
C LEU A 23 -6.98 -7.49 -1.18
N GLY A 24 -6.30 -8.63 -1.34
CA GLY A 24 -6.80 -9.77 -2.10
C GLY A 24 -8.05 -10.39 -1.47
N GLY A 25 -8.07 -10.59 -0.15
CA GLY A 25 -9.24 -11.04 0.58
C GLY A 25 -10.43 -10.08 0.45
N LEU A 26 -10.18 -8.77 0.52
CA LEU A 26 -11.21 -7.75 0.27
C LEU A 26 -11.73 -7.77 -1.18
N THR A 27 -10.84 -8.05 -2.14
CA THR A 27 -11.24 -8.23 -3.54
C THR A 27 -12.20 -9.40 -3.69
N ILE A 28 -11.88 -10.55 -3.08
CA ILE A 28 -12.75 -11.74 -3.08
C ILE A 28 -14.08 -11.44 -2.38
N PHE A 29 -14.05 -10.74 -1.25
CA PHE A 29 -15.25 -10.35 -0.50
C PHE A 29 -16.23 -9.54 -1.36
N TRP A 30 -15.74 -8.52 -2.09
CA TRP A 30 -16.57 -7.68 -2.97
C TRP A 30 -16.94 -8.35 -4.30
N ALA A 31 -16.20 -9.39 -4.71
CA ALA A 31 -16.44 -10.16 -5.94
C ALA A 31 -17.35 -11.38 -5.73
N SER A 32 -17.50 -11.85 -4.49
CA SER A 32 -18.34 -13.00 -4.16
C SER A 32 -19.82 -12.66 -4.34
N ASP A 33 -20.59 -13.59 -4.91
CA ASP A 33 -22.03 -13.46 -5.22
C ASP A 33 -22.86 -13.46 -3.92
N THR A 34 -22.79 -12.34 -3.23
CA THR A 34 -23.48 -12.05 -1.98
C THR A 34 -24.20 -10.70 -2.14
N ALA A 35 -25.13 -10.38 -1.22
CA ALA A 35 -25.86 -9.11 -1.21
C ALA A 35 -24.96 -7.85 -1.20
N ARG A 36 -23.64 -8.01 -1.04
CA ARG A 36 -22.64 -6.93 -1.02
C ARG A 36 -21.80 -6.88 -2.29
N TYR A 37 -22.08 -7.66 -3.34
CA TYR A 37 -21.32 -7.59 -4.60
C TYR A 37 -21.20 -6.14 -5.10
N SER A 38 -19.98 -5.72 -5.45
CA SER A 38 -19.74 -4.37 -5.94
C SER A 38 -18.52 -4.33 -6.86
N LEU A 39 -18.77 -4.43 -8.17
CA LEU A 39 -17.74 -4.33 -9.21
C LEU A 39 -16.81 -3.10 -9.05
N PRO A 40 -17.30 -1.89 -8.72
CA PRO A 40 -16.42 -0.74 -8.50
C PRO A 40 -15.42 -0.96 -7.35
N MET A 41 -15.85 -1.63 -6.28
CA MET A 41 -14.99 -1.90 -5.12
C MET A 41 -13.96 -2.98 -5.43
N VAL A 42 -14.30 -3.97 -6.26
CA VAL A 42 -13.34 -4.95 -6.79
C VAL A 42 -12.23 -4.25 -7.55
N VAL A 43 -12.59 -3.32 -8.45
CA VAL A 43 -11.61 -2.54 -9.22
C VAL A 43 -10.73 -1.69 -8.30
N VAL A 44 -11.32 -1.02 -7.30
CA VAL A 44 -10.55 -0.22 -6.32
C VAL A 44 -9.60 -1.11 -5.50
N CYS A 45 -10.04 -2.29 -5.06
CA CYS A 45 -9.19 -3.21 -4.31
C CYS A 45 -7.99 -3.67 -5.16
N LEU A 46 -8.24 -4.11 -6.40
CA LEU A 46 -7.18 -4.48 -7.34
C LEU A 46 -6.21 -3.33 -7.61
N PHE A 47 -6.75 -2.11 -7.82
CA PHE A 47 -5.94 -0.91 -7.99
C PHE A 47 -5.10 -0.59 -6.74
N GLY A 48 -5.64 -0.86 -5.54
CA GLY A 48 -4.93 -0.78 -4.27
C GLY A 48 -3.81 -1.82 -4.15
N VAL A 49 -4.06 -3.08 -4.54
CA VAL A 49 -3.04 -4.17 -4.55
C VAL A 49 -1.85 -3.75 -5.41
N VAL A 50 -2.13 -3.29 -6.63
CA VAL A 50 -1.09 -2.82 -7.57
C VAL A 50 -0.35 -1.63 -6.98
N GLY A 51 -1.08 -0.63 -6.45
CA GLY A 51 -0.50 0.55 -5.81
C GLY A 51 0.46 0.18 -4.67
N ALA A 52 0.07 -0.73 -3.77
CA ALA A 52 0.90 -1.16 -2.65
C ALA A 52 2.21 -1.84 -3.10
N HIS A 53 2.15 -2.64 -4.16
CA HIS A 53 3.34 -3.28 -4.76
C HIS A 53 4.24 -2.26 -5.44
N VAL A 54 3.67 -1.34 -6.23
CA VAL A 54 4.44 -0.30 -6.95
C VAL A 54 5.11 0.66 -5.96
N VAL A 55 4.45 1.04 -4.87
CA VAL A 55 5.09 1.83 -3.79
C VAL A 55 6.33 1.11 -3.26
N SER A 56 6.22 -0.19 -2.98
CA SER A 56 7.33 -0.99 -2.46
C SER A 56 8.47 -1.12 -3.47
N TYR A 57 8.12 -1.43 -4.72
CA TYR A 57 9.07 -1.58 -5.82
C TYR A 57 9.83 -0.29 -6.12
N THR A 58 9.13 0.85 -6.21
CA THR A 58 9.77 2.14 -6.49
C THR A 58 10.81 2.53 -5.44
N ARG A 59 10.58 2.19 -4.16
CA ARG A 59 11.57 2.36 -3.10
C ARG A 59 12.76 1.43 -3.27
N ALA A 60 12.52 0.12 -3.41
CA ALA A 60 13.59 -0.86 -3.56
C ALA A 60 14.45 -0.57 -4.81
N ARG A 61 13.82 -0.11 -5.91
CA ARG A 61 14.52 0.28 -7.13
C ARG A 61 15.35 1.54 -6.96
N ALA A 62 14.84 2.53 -6.23
CA ALA A 62 15.62 3.73 -5.92
C ALA A 62 16.83 3.42 -5.02
N GLU A 63 16.64 2.61 -3.98
CA GLU A 63 17.72 2.15 -3.10
C GLU A 63 18.77 1.34 -3.90
N GLY A 64 18.33 0.48 -4.82
CA GLY A 64 19.22 -0.25 -5.73
C GLY A 64 19.96 0.62 -6.76
N LEU A 65 19.53 1.86 -6.98
CA LEU A 65 20.23 2.88 -7.76
C LEU A 65 21.12 3.79 -6.88
N GLY A 66 21.24 3.50 -5.58
CA GLY A 66 22.00 4.31 -4.62
C GLY A 66 21.27 5.58 -4.18
N LEU A 67 19.96 5.71 -4.44
CA LEU A 67 19.16 6.87 -4.09
C LEU A 67 18.29 6.56 -2.87
N ASP A 68 18.44 7.32 -1.78
CA ASP A 68 17.56 7.21 -0.62
C ASP A 68 16.19 7.86 -0.91
N ALA A 69 15.23 7.04 -1.34
CA ALA A 69 13.86 7.47 -1.62
C ALA A 69 12.93 7.30 -0.41
N LYS A 70 13.32 7.85 0.75
CA LYS A 70 12.48 7.99 1.95
C LYS A 70 11.34 9.01 1.82
N VAL A 71 10.99 9.41 0.60
CA VAL A 71 9.95 10.43 0.36
C VAL A 71 8.57 9.76 0.23
N GLY A 72 7.60 10.30 0.95
CA GLY A 72 6.19 9.90 0.94
C GLY A 72 5.41 10.59 2.06
N MET A 73 4.18 11.02 1.76
CA MET A 73 3.30 11.73 2.72
C MET A 73 2.89 10.91 3.96
N MET A 74 2.96 9.58 3.90
CA MET A 74 2.61 8.68 5.00
C MET A 74 3.70 7.63 5.18
N GLN A 75 4.13 7.44 6.42
CA GLN A 75 5.04 6.36 6.79
C GLN A 75 4.32 5.01 6.77
N ARG A 76 5.07 3.91 6.56
CA ARG A 76 4.53 2.53 6.46
C ARG A 76 3.65 2.18 7.66
N ALA A 77 4.05 2.60 8.86
CA ALA A 77 3.33 2.37 10.11
C ALA A 77 1.98 3.10 10.13
N GLU A 78 1.93 4.36 9.69
CA GLU A 78 0.70 5.16 9.66
C GLU A 78 -0.35 4.54 8.73
N ARG A 79 0.10 4.01 7.57
CA ARG A 79 -0.78 3.29 6.63
C ARG A 79 -1.37 2.03 7.25
N MET A 80 -0.56 1.26 7.99
CA MET A 80 -1.01 0.04 8.68
C MET A 80 -1.98 0.35 9.82
N VAL A 81 -1.72 1.41 10.61
CA VAL A 81 -2.61 1.84 11.69
C VAL A 81 -3.97 2.31 11.14
N LEU A 82 -3.95 3.11 10.07
CA LEU A 82 -5.18 3.55 9.38
C LEU A 82 -5.95 2.39 8.74
N LEU A 83 -5.27 1.32 8.35
CA LEU A 83 -5.91 0.13 7.81
C LEU A 83 -6.58 -0.70 8.92
N CYS A 84 -5.84 -1.00 9.98
CA CYS A 84 -6.25 -1.97 10.99
C CYS A 84 -7.22 -1.38 12.02
N ALA A 85 -7.00 -0.15 12.50
CA ALA A 85 -7.76 0.40 13.61
C ALA A 85 -9.25 0.60 13.30
N PRO A 86 -9.64 1.21 12.17
CA PRO A 86 -11.07 1.43 11.90
C PRO A 86 -11.76 0.15 11.38
N GLN A 87 -11.02 -0.76 10.74
CA GLN A 87 -11.55 -2.05 10.30
C GLN A 87 -11.84 -2.98 11.50
N ALA A 88 -10.97 -2.97 12.51
CA ALA A 88 -11.16 -3.74 13.74
C ALA A 88 -12.34 -3.22 14.59
N LEU A 89 -12.61 -1.91 14.57
CA LEU A 89 -13.65 -1.30 15.41
C LEU A 89 -15.01 -1.16 14.71
N PHE A 90 -15.02 -0.89 13.40
CA PHE A 90 -16.25 -0.50 12.67
C PHE A 90 -16.36 -1.11 11.27
N GLY A 91 -15.54 -2.10 10.90
CA GLY A 91 -15.42 -2.59 9.52
C GLY A 91 -16.74 -3.04 8.86
N LEU A 92 -17.73 -3.49 9.64
CA LEU A 92 -19.07 -3.87 9.14
C LEU A 92 -20.19 -2.95 9.63
N ALA A 93 -19.88 -1.92 10.42
CA ALA A 93 -20.86 -0.93 10.84
C ALA A 93 -21.29 -0.06 9.64
N TYR A 94 -22.52 0.48 9.68
CA TYR A 94 -23.09 1.34 8.62
C TYR A 94 -23.04 0.70 7.22
N ASP A 95 -23.42 -0.58 7.13
CA ASP A 95 -23.48 -1.35 5.88
C ASP A 95 -22.16 -1.41 5.09
N GLY A 96 -21.02 -1.27 5.79
CA GLY A 96 -19.70 -1.32 5.19
C GLY A 96 -19.27 -0.02 4.48
N LEU A 97 -19.96 1.10 4.68
CA LEU A 97 -19.53 2.42 4.19
C LEU A 97 -18.13 2.80 4.69
N VAL A 98 -17.85 2.52 5.97
CA VAL A 98 -16.55 2.78 6.60
C VAL A 98 -15.45 2.01 5.89
N LEU A 99 -15.68 0.71 5.64
CA LEU A 99 -14.74 -0.15 4.91
C LEU A 99 -14.49 0.34 3.48
N LYS A 100 -15.55 0.70 2.75
CA LYS A 100 -15.43 1.26 1.39
C LYS A 100 -14.56 2.53 1.38
N GLY A 101 -14.82 3.45 2.31
CA GLY A 101 -14.08 4.71 2.42
C GLY A 101 -12.58 4.50 2.68
N ILE A 102 -12.23 3.58 3.57
CA ILE A 102 -10.82 3.29 3.91
C ILE A 102 -10.08 2.66 2.73
N VAL A 103 -10.71 1.70 2.05
CA VAL A 103 -10.09 1.03 0.89
C VAL A 103 -9.83 2.04 -0.24
N ILE A 104 -10.79 2.95 -0.50
CA ILE A 104 -10.61 4.04 -1.46
C ILE A 104 -9.47 4.96 -1.03
N LEU A 105 -9.47 5.40 0.24
CA LEU A 105 -8.42 6.27 0.78
C LEU A 105 -7.03 5.62 0.63
N LEU A 106 -6.90 4.32 0.94
CA LEU A 106 -5.64 3.60 0.79
C LEU A 106 -5.19 3.52 -0.66
N ALA A 107 -6.11 3.17 -1.57
CA ALA A 107 -5.79 3.08 -2.99
C ALA A 107 -5.27 4.43 -3.48
N VAL A 108 -6.00 5.52 -3.21
CA VAL A 108 -5.62 6.88 -3.61
C VAL A 108 -4.28 7.31 -3.02
N THR A 109 -4.10 7.18 -1.71
CA THR A 109 -2.85 7.57 -1.03
C THR A 109 -1.63 6.75 -1.49
N SER A 110 -1.83 5.47 -1.81
CA SER A 110 -0.77 4.63 -2.37
C SER A 110 -0.29 5.17 -3.71
N TRP A 111 -1.21 5.52 -4.62
CA TRP A 111 -0.86 6.06 -5.93
C TRP A 111 -0.28 7.48 -5.87
N ILE A 112 -0.76 8.32 -4.95
CA ILE A 112 -0.13 9.62 -4.66
C ILE A 112 1.32 9.42 -4.23
N THR A 113 1.57 8.44 -3.35
CA THR A 113 2.93 8.11 -2.88
C THR A 113 3.84 7.63 -4.01
N VAL A 114 3.32 6.82 -4.95
CA VAL A 114 4.06 6.43 -6.16
C VAL A 114 4.50 7.66 -6.94
N GLY A 115 3.57 8.60 -7.21
CA GLY A 115 3.87 9.83 -7.92
C GLY A 115 4.93 10.68 -7.21
N GLN A 116 4.81 10.83 -5.89
CA GLN A 116 5.79 11.57 -5.07
C GLN A 116 7.19 10.96 -5.18
N ARG A 117 7.30 9.63 -5.11
CA ARG A 117 8.59 8.93 -5.24
C ARG A 117 9.18 9.06 -6.64
N MET A 118 8.37 8.90 -7.68
CA MET A 118 8.83 9.08 -9.07
C MET A 118 9.33 10.50 -9.32
N LEU A 119 8.60 11.52 -8.85
CA LEU A 119 9.01 12.92 -8.99
C LEU A 119 10.28 13.23 -8.20
N TYR A 120 10.41 12.68 -6.99
CA TYR A 120 11.63 12.82 -6.19
C TYR A 120 12.84 12.19 -6.88
N VAL A 121 12.73 10.93 -7.32
CA VAL A 121 13.81 10.24 -8.05
C VAL A 121 14.19 11.01 -9.31
N ARG A 122 13.21 11.54 -10.06
CA ARG A 122 13.48 12.39 -11.24
C ARG A 122 14.31 13.63 -10.86
N ARG A 123 13.94 14.35 -9.80
CA ARG A 123 14.68 15.54 -9.33
C ARG A 123 16.10 15.21 -8.89
N VAL A 124 16.28 14.17 -8.07
CA VAL A 124 17.61 13.78 -7.58
C VAL A 124 18.50 13.29 -8.73
N SER A 125 17.96 12.46 -9.63
CA SER A 125 18.71 11.97 -10.80
C SER A 125 19.14 13.09 -11.76
N SER A 126 18.39 14.19 -11.83
CA SER A 126 18.77 15.36 -12.62
C SER A 126 19.89 16.20 -11.98
N GLN A 127 20.05 16.15 -10.65
CA GLN A 127 21.11 16.88 -9.95
C GLN A 127 22.46 16.14 -9.98
N THR A 128 22.45 14.81 -10.02
CA THR A 128 23.69 13.99 -10.12
C THR A 128 24.37 14.06 -11.50
N LYS A 129 23.69 14.60 -12.53
CA LYS A 129 24.26 14.81 -13.87
C LYS A 129 24.96 16.17 -14.05
N SER A 130 25.01 17.01 -13.02
CA SER A 130 25.77 18.27 -12.98
C SER A 130 27.04 18.10 -12.15
#